data_AF-A0A2E7PTN2-F1
#
_entry.id   AF-A0A2E7PTN2-F1
#
_cell.length_a   1.000
_cell.length_b   1.000
_cell.length_c   1.000
_cell.angle_alpha   90.00
_cell.angle_beta   90.00
_cell.angle_gamma   90.00
#
_symmetry.space_group_name_H-M   'P 1'
#
loop_
_entity.id
_entity.type
_entity.pdbx_description
1 polymer ?
#
loop_
_entity_poly.entity_id
_entity_poly.type
_entity_poly.pdbx_seq_one_letter_code
_entity_poly.pdbx_strand_id
1 'polypeptide(L)' 'MSGKVSAEQIAAFQDDGFLIVPGLFDPEEAKILHAAAKADKAFDEHAHDLED' A
#
# COMPACT_ATOMS: atom_id res chain seq x y z
N MET A 1 -1.89 11.41 -11.86
CA MET A 1 -0.74 11.11 -10.97
C MET A 1 -0.04 12.37 -10.46
N SER A 2 -0.43 12.83 -9.27
CA SER A 2 0.39 13.72 -8.46
C SER A 2 0.11 13.38 -7.00
N GLY A 3 0.90 12.45 -6.45
CA GLY A 3 0.85 12.05 -5.04
C GLY A 3 1.41 13.16 -4.16
N LYS A 4 0.72 14.29 -4.10
CA LYS A 4 1.06 15.39 -3.20
C LYS A 4 0.25 15.22 -1.93
N VAL A 5 0.91 14.69 -0.91
CA VAL A 5 0.40 14.69 0.45
C VAL A 5 0.36 16.14 0.93
N SER A 6 -0.80 16.60 1.41
CA SER A 6 -0.94 17.96 1.94
C SER A 6 -0.23 18.10 3.30
N ALA A 7 0.04 19.34 3.73
CA ALA A 7 0.62 19.59 5.05
C ALA A 7 -0.27 19.04 6.19
N GLU A 8 -1.59 19.09 6.01
CA GLU A 8 -2.57 18.54 6.95
C GLU A 8 -2.49 17.01 7.03
N GLN A 9 -2.31 16.34 5.91
CA GLN A 9 -2.13 14.90 5.87
C GLN A 9 -0.81 14.45 6.49
N ILE A 10 0.24 15.28 6.39
CA ILE A 10 1.52 15.03 7.07
C ILE A 10 1.35 15.18 8.59
N ALA A 11 0.62 16.20 9.05
CA ALA A 11 0.33 16.37 10.47
C ALA A 11 -0.48 15.18 11.02
N ALA A 12 -1.53 14.75 10.30
CA ALA A 12 -2.31 13.57 10.68
C ALA A 12 -1.45 12.31 10.76
N PHE A 13 -0.52 12.10 9.82
CA PHE A 13 0.42 10.99 9.89
C PHE A 13 1.34 11.04 11.13
N GLN A 14 1.79 12.24 11.52
CA GLN A 14 2.65 12.41 12.69
C GLN A 14 1.91 12.14 14.01
N ASP A 15 0.62 12.50 14.07
CA ASP A 15 -0.20 12.31 15.26
C ASP A 15 -0.76 10.87 15.37
N ASP A 16 -1.29 10.33 14.28
CA ASP A 16 -1.97 9.03 14.25
C ASP A 16 -1.03 7.86 13.95
N GLY A 17 0.17 8.14 13.40
CA GLY A 17 1.14 7.14 12.97
C GLY A 17 0.81 6.45 11.64
N PHE A 18 -0.31 6.79 11.01
CA PHE A 18 -0.72 6.30 9.69
C PHE A 18 -1.52 7.37 8.92
N LEU A 19 -1.64 7.19 7.61
CA LEU A 19 -2.42 8.07 6.75
C LEU A 19 -3.13 7.24 5.69
N ILE A 20 -4.44 7.45 5.53
CA ILE A 20 -5.24 6.82 4.48
C ILE A 20 -5.37 7.79 3.31
N VAL A 21 -4.81 7.42 2.16
CA VAL A 21 -4.89 8.20 0.92
C VAL A 21 -5.88 7.53 -0.04
N PRO A 22 -7.09 8.09 -0.23
CA PRO A 22 -8.03 7.55 -1.19
C PRO A 22 -7.52 7.78 -2.62
N GLY A 23 -7.71 6.79 -3.50
CA GLY A 23 -7.29 6.89 -4.91
C GLY A 23 -5.78 6.97 -5.10
N LEU A 24 -4.99 6.37 -4.21
CA LEU A 24 -3.53 6.31 -4.34
C LEU A 24 -3.09 5.64 -5.66
N PHE A 25 -3.86 4.67 -6.13
CA PHE A 25 -3.68 4.00 -7.41
C PHE A 25 -4.94 4.15 -8.25
N ASP A 26 -4.76 4.31 -9.55
CA ASP A 26 -5.86 4.20 -10.49
C ASP A 26 -6.32 2.73 -10.59
N PRO A 27 -7.58 2.44 -10.99
CA PRO A 27 -8.11 1.07 -11.02
C PRO A 27 -7.29 0.10 -11.89
N GLU A 28 -6.63 0.60 -12.93
CA GLU A 28 -5.77 -0.21 -13.80
C GLU A 28 -4.43 -0.53 -13.12
N GLU A 29 -3.82 0.45 -12.46
CA GLU A 29 -2.56 0.27 -11.73
C GLU A 29 -2.73 -0.63 -10.53
N ALA A 30 -3.84 -0.48 -9.79
CA ALA A 30 -4.18 -1.38 -8.69
C ALA A 30 -4.28 -2.84 -9.17
N LYS A 31 -4.84 -3.07 -10.37
CA LYS A 31 -4.92 -4.42 -10.97
C LYS A 31 -3.55 -4.95 -11.37
N ILE A 32 -2.69 -4.10 -11.96
CA ILE A 32 -1.33 -4.49 -12.35
C ILE A 32 -0.51 -4.84 -11.10
N LEU A 33 -0.56 -3.98 -10.08
CA LEU A 33 0.12 -4.19 -8.80
C LEU A 33 -0.35 -5.49 -8.15
N HIS A 34 -1.67 -5.71 -8.10
CA HIS A 34 -2.26 -6.93 -7.55
C HIS A 34 -1.85 -8.18 -8.35
N ALA A 35 -1.84 -8.12 -9.67
CA ALA A 35 -1.41 -9.23 -10.53
C ALA A 35 0.08 -9.54 -10.34
N ALA A 36 0.93 -8.51 -10.21
CA ALA A 36 2.35 -8.66 -9.94
C ALA A 36 2.59 -9.31 -8.56
N ALA A 37 1.93 -8.81 -7.51
CA ALA A 37 2.02 -9.39 -6.18
C ALA A 37 1.58 -10.87 -6.14
N LYS A 38 0.52 -11.22 -6.89
CA LYS A 38 0.03 -12.60 -7.00
C LYS A 38 0.94 -13.51 -7.84
N ALA A 39 1.62 -12.96 -8.84
CA ALA A 39 2.52 -13.72 -9.71
C ALA A 39 3.90 -13.92 -9.08
N ASP A 40 4.24 -13.15 -8.05
CA ASP A 40 5.50 -13.25 -7.34
C ASP A 40 5.46 -14.42 -6.35
N LYS A 41 6.05 -15.55 -6.77
CA LYS A 41 6.21 -16.76 -5.93
C LYS A 41 7.04 -16.50 -4.66
N ALA A 42 7.74 -15.36 -4.56
CA ALA A 42 8.45 -14.97 -3.35
C ALA A 42 7.51 -14.61 -2.18
N PHE A 43 6.23 -14.29 -2.45
CA PHE A 43 5.22 -14.13 -1.40
C PHE A 43 4.84 -15.47 -0.76
N ASP A 44 4.73 -16.54 -1.56
CA ASP A 44 4.47 -17.90 -1.05
C ASP A 44 5.69 -18.46 -0.28
N GLU A 45 6.92 -18.08 -0.65
CA GLU A 45 8.15 -18.57 -0.03
C GLU A 45 8.53 -17.86 1.29
N HIS A 46 7.96 -16.68 1.58
CA HIS A 46 8.24 -15.90 2.79
C HIS A 46 7.00 -15.53 3.62
N ALA A 47 5.81 -15.97 3.23
CA ALA A 47 4.65 -16.02 4.11
C ALA A 47 4.86 -17.14 5.15
N HIS A 48 5.84 -16.95 6.03
CA HIS A 48 5.85 -17.65 7.30
C HIS A 48 4.63 -17.15 8.06
N ASP A 49 3.57 -17.96 8.11
CA ASP A 49 2.59 -17.85 9.18
C ASP A 49 3.40 -17.83 10.48
N LEU A 50 3.22 -16.78 11.28
CA LEU A 50 3.60 -16.83 12.68
C LEU A 50 2.64 -17.84 13.31
N GLU A 51 3.02 -19.12 13.30
CA GLU A 51 2.39 -20.13 14.15
C GLU A 51 2.57 -19.71 15.62
N ASP A 52 1.45 -19.66 16.36
CA ASP A 52 1.31 -19.31 17.78
C ASP A 52 2.32 -20.00 18.72
#